data_AF-A0AAN6LNQ5-F1
#
_entry.id   AF-A0AAN6LNQ5-F1
#
_cell.length_a   1.000
_cell.length_b   1.000
_cell.length_c   1.000
_cell.angle_alpha   90.00
_cell.angle_beta   90.00
_cell.angle_gamma   90.00
#
_symmetry.space_group_name_H-M   'P 1'
#
loop_
_entity.id
_entity.type
_entity.pdbx_description
1 polymer ?
#
loop_
_entity_poly.entity_id
_entity_poly.type
_entity_poly.pdbx_seq_one_letter_code
_entity_poly.pdbx_strand_id
1 'polypeptide(L)'
;MPSTTSLPKTSTSLPYTCTCAAQTSGGSVLLFYRYFANDPVLPPSHTPLTQDPNSLASFHRTLATSLSLTGKFRLASEGFNITLGGTTPAIKEYIKACTSHWSFAGLPLSTPEAQDAFFKPTPGCACAFPGGASIRVTAEITPLGITDYAPASWGNVISLPPAAFHALCEEGDVPLLDVRNHYESRIGYFVSKGNAPAIRPAVRRFSQWPAYVERHVLGKEMFKQPGAWRRIVRGD
;
A
#
# COMPACT_ATOMS: atom_id res chain seq x y z
N MET A 1 -41.88 10.88 -15.72
CA MET A 1 -40.43 10.66 -15.95
C MET A 1 -39.71 11.05 -14.67
N PRO A 2 -39.29 10.11 -13.81
CA PRO A 2 -38.61 10.46 -12.58
C PRO A 2 -37.17 10.88 -12.91
N SER A 3 -36.82 12.06 -12.40
CA SER A 3 -35.51 12.71 -12.47
C SER A 3 -34.41 11.76 -11.98
N THR A 4 -33.46 11.47 -12.85
CA THR A 4 -32.18 10.84 -12.52
C THR A 4 -31.41 11.78 -11.59
N THR A 5 -31.49 11.52 -10.28
CA THR A 5 -30.60 12.16 -9.30
C THR A 5 -29.18 11.67 -9.60
N SER A 6 -28.37 12.54 -10.19
CA SER A 6 -26.95 12.29 -10.39
C SER A 6 -26.27 12.10 -9.03
N LEU A 7 -25.47 11.05 -8.92
CA LEU A 7 -24.58 10.84 -7.78
C LEU A 7 -23.70 12.09 -7.60
N PRO A 8 -23.49 12.59 -6.37
CA PRO A 8 -22.63 13.74 -6.16
C PRO A 8 -21.23 13.45 -6.71
N LYS A 9 -20.84 14.24 -7.70
CA LYS A 9 -19.51 14.23 -8.31
C LYS A 9 -18.49 14.69 -7.27
N THR A 10 -17.36 13.96 -7.27
CA THR A 10 -16.02 14.32 -6.80
C THR A 10 -15.85 14.59 -5.31
N SER A 11 -15.04 13.75 -4.64
CA SER A 11 -14.36 14.17 -3.42
C SER A 11 -13.42 15.32 -3.80
N THR A 12 -13.83 16.55 -3.52
CA THR A 12 -12.97 17.71 -3.67
C THR A 12 -11.82 17.52 -2.68
N SER A 13 -10.60 17.37 -3.19
CA SER A 13 -9.41 17.34 -2.34
C SER A 13 -9.39 18.63 -1.53
N LEU A 14 -9.22 18.50 -0.21
CA LEU A 14 -9.00 19.68 0.62
C LEU A 14 -7.66 20.29 0.21
N PRO A 15 -7.60 21.57 -0.20
CA PRO A 15 -6.35 22.19 -0.55
C PRO A 15 -5.46 22.23 0.69
N TYR A 16 -4.29 21.62 0.58
CA TYR A 16 -3.27 21.63 1.63
C TYR A 16 -2.07 22.43 1.15
N THR A 17 -1.74 23.51 1.87
CA THR A 17 -0.54 24.31 1.62
C THR A 17 0.54 23.89 2.61
N CYS A 18 1.64 23.32 2.09
CA CYS A 18 2.80 22.98 2.91
C CYS A 18 3.42 24.25 3.50
N THR A 19 3.71 24.25 4.80
CA THR A 19 4.24 25.41 5.55
C THR A 19 5.74 25.29 5.87
N CYS A 20 6.41 24.24 5.39
CA CYS A 20 7.84 24.04 5.63
C CYS A 20 8.70 24.46 4.43
N ALA A 21 10.03 24.31 4.56
CA ALA A 21 11.00 24.64 3.52
C ALA A 21 10.75 23.95 2.15
N ALA A 22 9.93 22.89 2.11
CA ALA A 22 9.51 22.25 0.86
C ALA A 22 8.64 23.16 -0.02
N GLN A 23 8.03 24.23 0.53
CA GLN A 23 7.28 25.20 -0.26
C GLN A 23 8.16 25.90 -1.30
N THR A 24 9.43 26.17 -0.97
CA THR A 24 10.39 26.84 -1.87
C THR A 24 11.32 25.86 -2.57
N SER A 25 11.77 24.81 -1.87
CA SER A 25 12.73 23.83 -2.40
C SER A 25 12.09 22.61 -3.09
N GLY A 26 10.77 22.56 -3.12
CA GLY A 26 10.02 21.37 -3.50
C GLY A 26 10.15 20.26 -2.45
N GLY A 27 9.22 19.31 -2.52
CA GLY A 27 9.27 18.13 -1.68
C GLY A 27 8.60 16.96 -2.35
N SER A 28 8.79 15.78 -1.75
CA SER A 28 8.11 14.58 -2.20
C SER A 28 7.70 13.72 -1.02
N VAL A 29 6.66 12.93 -1.26
CA VAL A 29 6.30 11.77 -0.47
C VAL A 29 6.71 10.53 -1.26
N LEU A 30 7.37 9.59 -0.59
CA LEU A 30 7.67 8.26 -1.11
C LEU A 30 6.68 7.25 -0.52
N LEU A 31 6.30 6.24 -1.30
CA LEU A 31 5.49 5.10 -0.85
C LEU A 31 5.99 3.83 -1.53
N PHE A 32 6.64 2.97 -0.77
CA PHE A 32 7.27 1.76 -1.30
C PHE A 32 7.33 0.66 -0.25
N TYR A 33 7.42 -0.58 -0.73
CA TYR A 33 7.54 -1.75 0.12
C TYR A 33 8.41 -2.80 -0.58
N ARG A 34 8.95 -3.72 0.20
CA ARG A 34 9.67 -4.89 -0.29
C ARG A 34 9.40 -6.05 0.65
N TYR A 35 9.06 -7.21 0.09
CA TYR A 35 9.22 -8.50 0.76
C TYR A 35 10.54 -9.10 0.28
N PHE A 36 11.41 -9.52 1.19
CA PHE A 36 12.74 -10.06 0.84
C PHE A 36 12.66 -11.37 0.05
N ALA A 37 11.60 -12.14 0.24
CA ALA A 37 11.35 -13.39 -0.47
C ALA A 37 10.70 -13.20 -1.86
N ASN A 38 10.23 -11.99 -2.19
CA ASN A 38 9.61 -11.71 -3.49
C ASN A 38 10.65 -11.25 -4.51
N ASP A 39 10.41 -11.50 -5.79
CA ASP A 39 11.30 -11.06 -6.86
C ASP A 39 11.39 -9.52 -6.96
N PRO A 40 12.59 -8.92 -7.06
CA PRO A 40 13.92 -9.54 -6.97
C PRO A 40 14.23 -9.98 -5.53
N VAL A 41 14.51 -11.28 -5.38
CA VAL A 41 14.80 -11.90 -4.08
C VAL A 41 16.06 -11.28 -3.48
N LEU A 42 16.06 -11.07 -2.16
CA LEU A 42 17.23 -10.58 -1.44
C LEU A 42 18.40 -11.57 -1.63
N PRO A 43 19.62 -11.10 -1.97
CA PRO A 43 20.77 -11.98 -2.10
C PRO A 43 20.98 -12.86 -0.84
N PRO A 44 21.22 -14.18 -0.98
CA PRO A 44 21.35 -15.09 0.16
C PRO A 44 22.41 -14.70 1.19
N SER A 45 23.46 -13.99 0.76
CA SER A 45 24.50 -13.44 1.64
C SER A 45 23.97 -12.44 2.68
N HIS A 46 22.81 -11.82 2.44
CA HIS A 46 22.18 -10.87 3.34
C HIS A 46 21.02 -11.45 4.15
N THR A 47 20.56 -12.67 3.86
CA THR A 47 19.46 -13.32 4.59
C THR A 47 19.66 -13.37 6.11
N PRO A 48 20.87 -13.64 6.66
CA PRO A 48 21.06 -13.60 8.12
C PRO A 48 20.74 -12.25 8.76
N LEU A 49 20.89 -11.15 8.03
CA LEU A 49 20.64 -9.78 8.52
C LEU A 49 19.14 -9.51 8.73
N THR A 50 18.25 -10.26 8.06
CA THR A 50 16.80 -10.09 8.21
C THR A 50 16.30 -10.54 9.58
N GLN A 51 17.08 -11.33 10.32
CA GLN A 51 16.75 -11.78 11.68
C GLN A 51 16.88 -10.66 12.74
N ASP A 52 17.51 -9.53 12.38
CA ASP A 52 17.57 -8.34 13.24
C ASP A 52 16.91 -7.12 12.58
N PRO A 53 15.57 -7.03 12.60
CA PRO A 53 14.86 -5.86 12.11
C PRO A 53 15.14 -4.59 12.93
N ASN A 54 15.74 -4.68 14.13
CA ASN A 54 16.11 -3.49 14.90
C ASN A 54 17.33 -2.76 14.30
N SER A 55 18.28 -3.50 13.71
CA SER A 55 19.37 -2.89 12.95
C SER A 55 18.84 -2.09 11.77
N LEU A 56 17.90 -2.66 11.00
CA LEU A 56 17.22 -1.94 9.90
C LEU A 56 16.42 -0.72 10.41
N ALA A 57 15.75 -0.86 11.56
CA ALA A 57 15.06 0.27 12.19
C ALA A 57 16.00 1.39 12.61
N SER A 58 17.19 1.04 13.11
CA SER A 58 18.22 2.00 13.50
C SER A 58 18.76 2.74 12.29
N PHE A 59 19.01 2.05 11.17
CA PHE A 59 19.38 2.66 9.90
C PHE A 59 18.35 3.72 9.45
N HIS A 60 17.07 3.36 9.38
CA HIS A 60 16.02 4.31 8.99
C HIS A 60 15.82 5.44 10.00
N ARG A 61 16.03 5.19 11.30
CA ARG A 61 15.93 6.22 12.35
C ARG A 61 17.01 7.27 12.20
N THR A 62 18.26 6.85 12.00
CA THR A 62 19.37 7.76 11.76
C THR A 62 19.10 8.67 10.56
N LEU A 63 18.67 8.08 9.43
CA LEU A 63 18.33 8.85 8.22
C LEU A 63 17.14 9.79 8.44
N ALA A 64 16.07 9.31 9.07
CA ALA A 64 14.88 10.13 9.29
C ALA A 64 15.19 11.35 10.19
N THR A 65 16.01 11.15 11.23
CA THR A 65 16.44 12.23 12.11
C THR A 65 17.38 13.20 11.40
N SER A 66 18.44 12.72 10.74
CA SER A 66 19.44 13.61 10.13
C SER A 66 18.89 14.41 8.94
N LEU A 67 17.94 13.82 8.19
CA LEU A 67 17.34 14.42 7.01
C LEU A 67 15.99 15.11 7.30
N SER A 68 15.58 15.18 8.57
CA SER A 68 14.29 15.77 8.99
C SER A 68 13.08 15.17 8.24
N LEU A 69 13.13 13.85 8.00
CA LEU A 69 12.04 13.12 7.35
C LEU A 69 10.98 12.72 8.38
N THR A 70 9.75 12.64 7.92
CA THR A 70 8.61 12.19 8.73
C THR A 70 7.83 11.15 7.95
N GLY A 71 7.07 10.31 8.63
CA GLY A 71 6.43 9.19 7.95
C GLY A 71 6.12 8.01 8.84
N LYS A 72 5.76 6.90 8.21
CA LYS A 72 5.46 5.62 8.84
C LYS A 72 6.35 4.55 8.23
N PHE A 73 7.04 3.81 9.09
CA PHE A 73 7.92 2.72 8.69
C PHE A 73 7.49 1.48 9.48
N ARG A 74 7.12 0.43 8.77
CA ARG A 74 6.92 -0.91 9.32
C ARG A 74 8.03 -1.79 8.79
N LEU A 75 8.79 -2.36 9.72
CA LEU A 75 9.97 -3.15 9.43
C LEU A 75 9.79 -4.51 10.10
N ALA A 76 10.06 -5.58 9.36
CA ALA A 76 9.90 -6.95 9.85
C ALA A 76 11.01 -7.83 9.25
N SER A 77 11.12 -9.06 9.72
CA SER A 77 12.04 -10.04 9.15
C SER A 77 11.71 -10.38 7.70
N GLU A 78 10.45 -10.23 7.29
CA GLU A 78 10.00 -10.44 5.91
C GLU A 78 10.32 -9.26 4.97
N GLY A 79 10.65 -8.07 5.48
CA GLY A 79 10.82 -6.89 4.64
C GLY A 79 10.51 -5.55 5.29
N PHE A 80 10.07 -4.60 4.46
CA PHE A 80 9.66 -3.26 4.91
C PHE A 80 8.49 -2.69 4.11
N ASN A 81 7.68 -1.86 4.77
CA ASN A 81 6.66 -1.01 4.15
C ASN A 81 6.85 0.42 4.70
N ILE A 82 7.19 1.34 3.80
CA ILE A 82 7.65 2.68 4.17
C ILE A 82 6.85 3.73 3.38
N THR A 83 6.36 4.71 4.12
CA THR A 83 5.83 5.95 3.57
C THR A 83 6.46 7.11 4.30
N LEU A 84 7.11 8.02 3.57
CA LEU A 84 7.78 9.15 4.20
C LEU A 84 7.72 10.40 3.33
N GLY A 85 7.85 11.57 3.94
CA GLY A 85 7.90 12.86 3.27
C GLY A 85 9.09 13.69 3.71
N GLY A 86 9.62 14.49 2.78
CA GLY A 86 10.76 15.36 3.00
C GLY A 86 10.91 16.41 1.90
N THR A 87 11.92 17.27 2.03
CA THR A 87 12.34 18.18 0.94
C THR A 87 13.00 17.38 -0.17
N THR A 88 13.02 17.92 -1.40
CA THR A 88 13.66 17.25 -2.55
C THR A 88 15.10 16.82 -2.26
N PRO A 89 15.98 17.65 -1.65
CA PRO A 89 17.34 17.22 -1.31
C PRO A 89 17.38 16.08 -0.28
N ALA A 90 16.54 16.14 0.76
CA ALA A 90 16.48 15.12 1.79
C ALA A 90 16.01 13.76 1.23
N ILE A 91 15.03 13.79 0.32
CA ILE A 91 14.55 12.59 -0.39
C ILE A 91 15.65 11.96 -1.26
N LYS A 92 16.41 12.78 -2.00
CA LYS A 92 17.52 12.29 -2.82
C LYS A 92 18.61 11.63 -1.98
N GLU A 93 18.98 12.24 -0.85
CA GLU A 93 19.99 11.66 0.05
C GLU A 93 19.48 10.37 0.70
N TYR A 94 18.21 10.32 1.08
CA TYR A 94 17.57 9.12 1.60
C TYR A 94 17.60 7.96 0.59
N ILE A 95 17.22 8.22 -0.67
CA ILE A 95 17.24 7.22 -1.75
C ILE A 95 18.67 6.71 -1.94
N LYS A 96 19.66 7.60 -2.02
CA LYS A 96 21.08 7.23 -2.15
C LYS A 96 21.58 6.34 -1.02
N ALA A 97 21.23 6.66 0.22
CA ALA A 97 21.57 5.83 1.37
C ALA A 97 20.89 4.44 1.29
N CYS A 98 19.63 4.41 0.86
CA CYS A 98 18.90 3.16 0.67
C CYS A 98 19.51 2.28 -0.42
N THR A 99 19.84 2.84 -1.60
CA THR A 99 20.40 2.05 -2.72
C THR A 99 21.74 1.39 -2.39
N SER A 100 22.46 1.92 -1.40
CA SER A 100 23.74 1.36 -0.92
C SER A 100 23.58 0.38 0.26
N HIS A 101 22.38 0.25 0.83
CA HIS A 101 22.13 -0.58 2.01
C HIS A 101 21.73 -2.01 1.62
N TRP A 102 22.16 -3.00 2.42
CA TRP A 102 21.92 -4.42 2.14
C TRP A 102 20.45 -4.76 1.91
N SER A 103 19.53 -4.05 2.59
CA SER A 103 18.08 -4.30 2.49
C SER A 103 17.50 -3.94 1.11
N PHE A 104 18.26 -3.23 0.27
CA PHE A 104 17.90 -2.90 -1.12
C PHE A 104 18.74 -3.67 -2.14
N ALA A 105 19.67 -4.53 -1.70
CA ALA A 105 20.51 -5.33 -2.59
C ALA A 105 19.66 -6.23 -3.50
N GLY A 106 20.10 -6.39 -4.75
CA GLY A 106 19.39 -7.15 -5.80
C GLY A 106 18.29 -6.37 -6.52
N LEU A 107 17.82 -5.23 -5.98
CA LEU A 107 16.89 -4.38 -6.71
C LEU A 107 17.62 -3.63 -7.84
N PRO A 108 16.98 -3.43 -9.01
CA PRO A 108 17.57 -2.71 -10.14
C PRO A 108 17.54 -1.19 -9.92
N LEU A 109 18.22 -0.65 -8.92
CA LEU A 109 18.15 0.78 -8.53
C LEU A 109 19.31 1.63 -9.07
N SER A 110 19.97 1.20 -10.14
CA SER A 110 21.16 1.85 -10.69
C SER A 110 20.86 3.13 -11.48
N THR A 111 19.63 3.31 -11.97
CA THR A 111 19.22 4.50 -12.73
C THR A 111 18.15 5.31 -11.99
N PRO A 112 18.03 6.62 -12.25
CA PRO A 112 16.95 7.45 -11.70
C PRO A 112 15.55 6.91 -12.02
N GLU A 113 15.31 6.42 -13.24
CA GLU A 113 14.00 5.93 -13.67
C GLU A 113 13.59 4.68 -12.88
N ALA A 114 14.55 3.80 -12.61
CA ALA A 114 14.28 2.60 -11.82
C ALA A 114 14.12 2.90 -10.32
N GLN A 115 14.83 3.91 -9.82
CA GLN A 115 14.59 4.45 -8.48
C GLN A 115 13.19 5.04 -8.37
N ASP A 116 12.76 5.86 -9.32
CA ASP A 116 11.42 6.47 -9.32
C ASP A 116 10.32 5.40 -9.43
N ALA A 117 10.53 4.34 -10.23
CA ALA A 117 9.59 3.23 -10.32
C ALA A 117 9.42 2.47 -8.98
N PHE A 118 10.49 2.35 -8.20
CA PHE A 118 10.46 1.68 -6.91
C PHE A 118 9.96 2.58 -5.77
N PHE A 119 10.56 3.77 -5.61
CA PHE A 119 10.27 4.70 -4.50
C PHE A 119 9.00 5.54 -4.71
N LYS A 120 8.54 5.67 -5.95
CA LYS A 120 7.28 6.32 -6.35
C LYS A 120 7.12 7.72 -5.77
N PRO A 121 8.05 8.65 -6.05
CA PRO A 121 7.96 10.01 -5.55
C PRO A 121 6.71 10.72 -6.08
N THR A 122 5.93 11.31 -5.18
CA THR A 122 4.79 12.17 -5.53
C THR A 122 4.92 13.53 -4.87
N PRO A 123 4.36 14.62 -5.43
CA PRO A 123 4.36 15.93 -4.80
C PRO A 123 3.85 15.88 -3.36
N GLY A 124 4.58 16.49 -2.43
CA GLY A 124 4.23 16.51 -1.02
C GLY A 124 5.42 16.91 -0.16
N CYS A 125 5.33 16.76 1.16
CA CYS A 125 6.42 17.11 2.06
C CYS A 125 6.25 16.37 3.39
N ALA A 126 7.21 16.54 4.31
CA ALA A 126 7.13 16.03 5.67
C ALA A 126 5.82 16.42 6.39
N CYS A 127 5.23 17.57 6.05
CA CYS A 127 4.01 18.01 6.72
C CYS A 127 2.77 17.12 6.45
N ALA A 128 2.84 16.19 5.49
CA ALA A 128 1.82 15.16 5.30
C ALA A 128 1.77 14.14 6.46
N PHE A 129 2.83 14.06 7.28
CA PHE A 129 2.97 13.13 8.40
C PHE A 129 3.26 13.88 9.70
N PRO A 130 2.26 14.58 10.28
CA PRO A 130 2.44 15.24 11.58
C PRO A 130 2.81 14.20 12.65
N GLY A 131 3.73 14.56 13.55
CA GLY A 131 4.20 13.67 14.63
C GLY A 131 5.52 12.95 14.35
N GLY A 132 6.24 13.29 13.27
CA GLY A 132 7.59 12.80 13.03
C GLY A 132 7.65 11.44 12.33
N ALA A 133 8.79 10.78 12.38
CA ALA A 133 8.98 9.44 11.84
C ALA A 133 8.54 8.37 12.85
N SER A 134 7.41 7.71 12.57
CA SER A 134 6.96 6.53 13.33
C SER A 134 7.62 5.27 12.77
N ILE A 135 8.75 4.87 13.34
CA ILE A 135 9.51 3.68 12.96
C ILE A 135 9.20 2.53 13.92
N ARG A 136 8.59 1.47 13.40
CA ARG A 136 8.14 0.33 14.20
C ARG A 136 8.69 -0.98 13.62
N VAL A 137 9.32 -1.76 14.48
CA VAL A 137 9.55 -3.18 14.23
C VAL A 137 8.25 -3.92 14.53
N THR A 138 7.80 -4.75 13.59
CA THR A 138 6.49 -5.41 13.59
C THR A 138 6.62 -6.86 13.13
N ALA A 139 5.63 -7.69 13.46
CA ALA A 139 5.57 -9.06 12.96
C ALA A 139 5.31 -9.13 11.44
N GLU A 140 4.47 -8.22 10.93
CA GLU A 140 4.09 -8.14 9.51
C GLU A 140 4.20 -6.69 9.03
N ILE A 141 4.75 -6.48 7.83
CA ILE A 141 4.83 -5.14 7.20
C ILE A 141 3.46 -4.68 6.70
N THR A 142 2.57 -5.63 6.39
CA THR A 142 1.16 -5.43 6.06
C THR A 142 0.32 -6.43 6.85
N PRO A 143 -0.27 -6.03 8.00
CA PRO A 143 -0.88 -6.99 8.94
C PRO A 143 -2.12 -7.69 8.38
N LEU A 144 -1.92 -8.89 7.82
CA LEU A 144 -2.95 -9.85 7.43
C LEU A 144 -3.42 -10.67 8.64
N GLY A 145 -2.64 -10.68 9.73
CA GLY A 145 -2.97 -11.45 10.94
C GLY A 145 -2.66 -12.93 10.79
N ILE A 146 -1.86 -13.29 9.78
CA ILE A 146 -1.34 -14.64 9.55
C ILE A 146 0.17 -14.46 9.37
N THR A 147 0.93 -14.77 10.42
CA THR A 147 2.40 -14.72 10.36
C THR A 147 2.93 -15.82 9.45
N ASP A 148 4.09 -15.58 8.84
CA ASP A 148 4.78 -16.53 7.95
C ASP A 148 3.94 -16.96 6.73
N TYR A 149 2.99 -16.11 6.33
CA TYR A 149 2.18 -16.35 5.15
C TYR A 149 3.02 -16.15 3.88
N ALA A 150 3.23 -17.25 3.15
CA ALA A 150 3.75 -17.22 1.79
C ALA A 150 2.71 -17.86 0.86
N PRO A 151 2.42 -17.25 -0.32
CA PRO A 151 1.64 -17.92 -1.34
C PRO A 151 2.28 -19.26 -1.71
N ALA A 152 1.49 -20.34 -1.77
CA ALA A 152 1.99 -21.66 -2.19
C ALA A 152 2.57 -21.63 -3.62
N SER A 153 2.08 -20.73 -4.46
CA SER A 153 2.66 -20.41 -5.76
C SER A 153 2.36 -18.96 -6.13
N TRP A 154 3.42 -18.17 -6.34
CA TRP A 154 3.30 -16.83 -6.90
C TRP A 154 2.85 -16.84 -8.36
N GLY A 155 3.01 -17.96 -9.08
CA GLY A 155 2.57 -18.11 -10.48
C GLY A 155 1.06 -18.06 -10.68
N ASN A 156 0.28 -18.23 -9.60
CA ASN A 156 -1.17 -18.06 -9.63
C ASN A 156 -1.62 -16.60 -9.50
N VAL A 157 -0.68 -15.67 -9.25
CA VAL A 157 -0.94 -14.24 -9.11
C VAL A 157 -0.58 -13.53 -10.41
N ILE A 158 -1.59 -13.08 -11.14
CA ILE A 158 -1.40 -12.30 -12.37
C ILE A 158 -1.48 -10.81 -12.02
N SER A 159 -0.35 -10.12 -12.09
CA SER A 159 -0.31 -8.66 -11.97
C SER A 159 -0.64 -8.01 -13.31
N LEU A 160 -1.62 -7.09 -13.32
CA LEU A 160 -2.05 -6.40 -14.53
C LEU A 160 -1.52 -4.96 -14.57
N PRO A 161 -0.97 -4.50 -15.71
CA PRO A 161 -0.76 -3.08 -15.95
C PRO A 161 -2.09 -2.30 -15.89
N PRO A 162 -2.07 -0.98 -15.57
CA PRO A 162 -3.29 -0.19 -15.43
C PRO A 162 -4.25 -0.26 -16.62
N ALA A 163 -3.74 -0.23 -17.85
CA ALA A 163 -4.56 -0.32 -19.06
C ALA A 163 -5.24 -1.69 -19.22
N ALA A 164 -4.53 -2.79 -18.92
CA ALA A 164 -5.08 -4.13 -18.97
C ALA A 164 -6.13 -4.35 -17.86
N PHE A 165 -5.87 -3.82 -16.66
CA PHE A 165 -6.84 -3.82 -15.57
C PHE A 165 -8.11 -3.06 -15.95
N HIS A 166 -7.99 -1.90 -16.59
CA HIS A 166 -9.13 -1.12 -17.06
C HIS A 166 -9.95 -1.89 -18.10
N ALA A 167 -9.30 -2.45 -19.13
CA ALA A 167 -9.97 -3.26 -20.15
C ALA A 167 -10.74 -4.45 -19.53
N LEU A 168 -10.11 -5.17 -18.60
CA LEU A 168 -10.77 -6.29 -17.90
C LEU A 168 -12.00 -5.83 -17.09
N CYS A 169 -11.95 -4.64 -16.49
CA CYS A 169 -13.11 -4.06 -15.81
C CYS A 169 -14.26 -3.76 -16.79
N GLU A 170 -13.97 -3.36 -18.02
CA GLU A 170 -14.98 -3.06 -19.05
C GLU A 170 -15.58 -4.31 -19.72
N GLU A 171 -14.84 -5.42 -19.77
CA GLU A 171 -15.34 -6.70 -20.29
C GLU A 171 -16.49 -7.23 -19.43
N GLY A 172 -16.38 -7.11 -18.10
CA GLY A 172 -17.45 -7.34 -17.14
C GLY A 172 -17.62 -8.79 -16.64
N ASP A 173 -16.80 -9.72 -17.11
CA ASP A 173 -16.93 -11.15 -16.81
C ASP A 173 -16.20 -11.60 -15.53
N VAL A 174 -15.53 -10.68 -14.83
CA VAL A 174 -14.78 -10.99 -13.60
C VAL A 174 -15.30 -10.18 -12.41
N PRO A 175 -15.59 -10.84 -11.26
CA PRO A 175 -15.92 -10.13 -10.03
C PRO A 175 -14.78 -9.20 -9.60
N LEU A 176 -15.08 -7.90 -9.49
CA LEU A 176 -14.14 -6.91 -9.00
C LEU A 176 -14.26 -6.77 -7.49
N LEU A 177 -13.15 -6.95 -6.76
CA LEU A 177 -13.11 -6.97 -5.31
C LEU A 177 -12.11 -5.95 -4.78
N ASP A 178 -12.58 -5.02 -3.96
CA ASP A 178 -11.75 -4.03 -3.29
C ASP A 178 -11.32 -4.54 -1.91
N VAL A 179 -10.06 -4.93 -1.77
CA VAL A 179 -9.52 -5.53 -0.53
C VAL A 179 -9.08 -4.50 0.51
N ARG A 180 -9.28 -3.20 0.24
CA ARG A 180 -8.94 -2.11 1.17
C ARG A 180 -9.92 -2.04 2.34
N ASN A 181 -9.59 -1.21 3.33
CA ASN A 181 -10.50 -1.01 4.45
C ASN A 181 -11.73 -0.18 4.03
N HIS A 182 -12.84 -0.34 4.76
CA HIS A 182 -14.11 0.29 4.41
C HIS A 182 -14.08 1.83 4.38
N TYR A 183 -13.16 2.50 5.09
CA TYR A 183 -13.01 3.96 4.99
C TYR A 183 -12.44 4.35 3.63
N GLU A 184 -11.42 3.63 3.15
CA GLU A 184 -10.80 3.84 1.84
C GLU A 184 -11.81 3.61 0.70
N SER A 185 -12.55 2.50 0.76
CA SER A 185 -13.57 2.16 -0.22
C SER A 185 -14.80 3.07 -0.18
N ARG A 186 -14.98 3.87 0.87
CA ARG A 186 -16.02 4.91 0.95
C ARG A 186 -15.59 6.22 0.29
N ILE A 187 -14.30 6.52 0.26
CA ILE A 187 -13.76 7.70 -0.43
C ILE A 187 -13.89 7.52 -1.95
N GLY A 188 -13.57 6.33 -2.44
CA GLY A 188 -13.71 5.98 -3.85
C GLY A 188 -13.36 4.53 -4.12
N TYR A 189 -13.89 3.98 -5.21
CA TYR A 189 -13.70 2.59 -5.62
C TYR A 189 -13.83 2.46 -7.14
N PHE A 190 -13.27 1.38 -7.68
CA PHE A 190 -13.40 1.06 -9.10
C PHE A 190 -14.79 0.49 -9.41
N VAL A 191 -15.22 0.69 -10.66
CA VAL A 191 -16.45 0.12 -11.21
C VAL A 191 -16.09 -0.77 -12.40
N SER A 192 -16.88 -1.82 -12.62
CA SER A 192 -16.82 -2.63 -13.83
C SER A 192 -17.92 -2.22 -14.82
N LYS A 193 -18.03 -2.95 -15.93
CA LYS A 193 -19.00 -2.77 -17.01
C LYS A 193 -20.39 -2.40 -16.49
N GLY A 194 -21.00 -1.38 -17.11
CA GLY A 194 -22.32 -0.89 -16.71
C GLY A 194 -22.33 -0.13 -15.38
N ASN A 195 -21.18 0.39 -14.92
CA ASN A 195 -21.00 1.06 -13.64
C ASN A 195 -21.30 0.17 -12.42
N ALA A 196 -21.14 -1.15 -12.55
CA ALA A 196 -21.30 -2.05 -11.43
C ALA A 196 -20.18 -1.80 -10.40
N PRO A 197 -20.50 -1.51 -9.13
CA PRO A 197 -19.49 -1.22 -8.12
C PRO A 197 -18.68 -2.46 -7.79
N ALA A 198 -17.37 -2.28 -7.51
CA ALA A 198 -16.59 -3.34 -6.87
C ALA A 198 -17.29 -3.86 -5.59
N ILE A 199 -17.15 -5.16 -5.35
CA ILE A 199 -17.48 -5.76 -4.06
C ILE A 199 -16.55 -5.15 -3.02
N ARG A 200 -17.13 -4.60 -1.96
CA ARG A 200 -16.41 -3.89 -0.90
C ARG A 200 -16.71 -4.56 0.44
N PRO A 201 -15.87 -5.51 0.87
CA PRO A 201 -15.94 -6.10 2.20
C PRO A 201 -15.94 -4.98 3.26
N ALA A 202 -16.84 -5.04 4.23
CA ALA A 202 -16.90 -4.07 5.33
C ALA A 202 -15.80 -4.32 6.37
N VAL A 203 -14.57 -4.59 5.92
CA VAL A 203 -13.42 -4.83 6.79
C VAL A 203 -12.87 -3.50 7.30
N ARG A 204 -12.62 -3.42 8.61
CA ARG A 204 -12.00 -2.25 9.25
C ARG A 204 -10.48 -2.38 9.31
N ARG A 205 -9.97 -3.60 9.41
CA ARG A 205 -8.54 -3.93 9.42
C ARG A 205 -8.30 -5.02 8.40
N PHE A 206 -7.15 -4.95 7.72
CA PHE A 206 -6.77 -5.98 6.75
C PHE A 206 -6.69 -7.38 7.39
N SER A 207 -6.38 -7.47 8.68
CA SER A 207 -6.42 -8.74 9.42
C SER A 207 -7.79 -9.42 9.53
N GLN A 208 -8.88 -8.76 9.12
CA GLN A 208 -10.21 -9.36 9.03
C GLN A 208 -10.48 -9.98 7.66
N TRP A 209 -9.60 -9.75 6.69
CA TRP A 209 -9.71 -10.26 5.33
C TRP A 209 -9.74 -11.80 5.25
N PRO A 210 -8.88 -12.57 5.94
CA PRO A 210 -8.93 -14.03 5.87
C PRO A 210 -10.30 -14.61 6.28
N ALA A 211 -10.89 -14.09 7.35
CA ALA A 211 -12.21 -14.52 7.81
C ALA A 211 -13.32 -14.15 6.81
N TYR A 212 -13.16 -13.06 6.06
CA TYR A 212 -14.08 -12.74 4.97
C TYR A 212 -13.98 -13.75 3.83
N VAL A 213 -12.76 -14.09 3.40
CA VAL A 213 -12.52 -15.09 2.35
C VAL A 213 -13.10 -16.44 2.72
N GLU A 214 -12.82 -16.92 3.93
CA GLU A 214 -13.34 -18.20 4.43
C GLU A 214 -14.87 -18.24 4.39
N ARG A 215 -15.55 -17.17 4.81
CA ARG A 215 -17.02 -17.15 4.83
C ARG A 215 -17.63 -16.97 3.44
N HIS A 216 -17.10 -16.05 2.63
CA HIS A 216 -17.80 -15.51 1.47
C HIS A 216 -17.21 -15.91 0.12
N VAL A 217 -15.98 -16.42 0.10
CA VAL A 217 -15.31 -16.87 -1.13
C VAL A 217 -15.22 -18.40 -1.13
N LEU A 218 -14.75 -18.98 -0.03
CA LEU A 218 -14.54 -20.42 0.13
C LEU A 218 -15.71 -21.14 0.83
N GLY A 219 -16.53 -20.41 1.59
CA GLY A 219 -17.55 -20.95 2.49
C GLY A 219 -18.83 -21.45 1.80
N LYS A 220 -19.89 -21.68 2.60
CA LYS A 220 -21.19 -22.19 2.10
C LYS A 220 -21.82 -21.20 1.10
N GLU A 221 -22.50 -21.72 0.07
CA GLU A 221 -23.11 -20.94 -1.03
C GLU A 221 -23.97 -19.75 -0.58
N MET A 222 -24.68 -19.87 0.54
CA MET A 222 -25.52 -18.79 1.09
C MET A 222 -24.74 -17.50 1.43
N PHE A 223 -23.43 -17.59 1.62
CA PHE A 223 -22.55 -16.46 1.94
C PHE A 223 -21.83 -15.88 0.71
N LYS A 224 -21.90 -16.55 -0.46
CA LYS A 224 -21.24 -16.12 -1.70
C LYS A 224 -22.06 -15.09 -2.52
N GLN A 225 -23.30 -14.82 -2.11
CA GLN A 225 -24.24 -13.98 -2.86
C GLN A 225 -24.07 -12.47 -2.58
N PRO A 226 -23.88 -11.61 -3.61
CA PRO A 226 -23.68 -10.14 -3.47
C PRO A 226 -24.84 -9.33 -2.85
N GLY A 227 -25.95 -9.99 -2.44
CA GLY A 227 -27.16 -9.34 -1.90
C GLY A 227 -27.49 -9.65 -0.43
N ALA A 228 -26.82 -10.62 0.19
CA ALA A 228 -27.13 -11.04 1.57
C ALA A 228 -26.85 -9.94 2.62
N TRP A 229 -26.00 -8.96 2.30
CA TRP A 229 -25.63 -7.86 3.18
C TRP A 229 -26.81 -6.95 3.57
N ARG A 230 -27.81 -6.77 2.68
CA ARG A 230 -28.98 -5.92 2.98
C ARG A 230 -29.88 -6.52 4.06
N ARG A 231 -29.86 -7.85 4.20
CA ARG A 231 -30.71 -8.59 5.12
C ARG A 231 -30.11 -8.75 6.52
N ILE A 232 -28.80 -8.57 6.69
CA ILE A 232 -28.13 -8.83 7.98
C ILE A 232 -27.82 -7.52 8.75
N VAL A 233 -27.72 -6.38 8.05
CA VAL A 233 -27.52 -5.07 8.72
C VAL A 233 -28.82 -4.52 9.32
N ARG A 234 -29.98 -4.97 8.83
CA ARG A 234 -31.26 -4.86 9.56
C ARG A 234 -31.40 -6.18 10.28
N GLY A 235 -31.27 -6.23 11.59
CA GLY A 235 -31.47 -7.48 12.32
C GLY A 235 -32.89 -7.97 12.12
N ASP A 236 -33.06 -8.94 11.21
CA ASP A 236 -34.19 -9.85 11.08
C ASP A 236 -33.62 -11.29 10.97
#